data_AF-A0A453ACN3-F1
#
_entry.id   AF-A0A453ACN3-F1
#
_cell.length_a   1.000
_cell.length_b   1.000
_cell.length_c   1.000
_cell.angle_alpha   90.00
_cell.angle_beta   90.00
_cell.angle_gamma   90.00
#
_symmetry.space_group_name_H-M   'P 1'
#
loop_
_entity.id
_entity.type
_entity.pdbx_description
1 polymer ?
#
loop_
_entity_poly.entity_id
_entity_poly.type
_entity_poly.pdbx_seq_one_letter_code
_entity_poly.pdbx_strand_id
1 'polypeptide(L)'
;MNDGTFRGGAQAFKLDTLLKLADVKGLDGKTTLLHFVVQEIIRSEGVRAARAAKEQNSSVSSVSGGTDDLSEDVGDDTEHYKQLGLEMVSGLSDDLQNVRKAAILDADALTIAVASLGHRLVKANEFLNTGIKSLEEESGFQRKLAQFVENSQAQVTRLLEEEKKLRLMVRSTVDYFHGSKGKDEGLRLFVVVRDFLVILEKVCKEVKDAAALAAKAAAANKKPAAAAAPAKGGKQPSQSQQSFRDPRQALKPAIQGRRAKPDSSSSSDSD
;
A
#
# COMPACT_ATOMS: atom_id res chain seq x y z
N MET A 1 -2.50 18.85 -10.15
CA MET A 1 -3.86 18.25 -10.11
C MET A 1 -4.76 18.92 -9.08
N ASN A 2 -4.24 19.34 -7.92
CA ASN A 2 -5.06 19.90 -6.83
C ASN A 2 -5.01 21.44 -6.73
N ASP A 3 -4.40 22.12 -7.70
CA ASP A 3 -4.20 23.58 -7.66
C ASP A 3 -5.57 24.30 -7.58
N GLY A 4 -5.68 25.25 -6.67
CA GLY A 4 -6.94 25.98 -6.42
C GLY A 4 -8.02 25.19 -5.66
N THR A 5 -7.73 23.99 -5.17
CA THR A 5 -8.61 23.25 -4.25
C THR A 5 -8.14 23.41 -2.80
N PHE A 6 -8.98 23.03 -1.83
CA PHE A 6 -8.59 22.95 -0.41
C PHE A 6 -7.37 22.04 -0.16
N ARG A 7 -7.03 21.15 -1.11
CA ARG A 7 -5.87 20.26 -1.05
C ARG A 7 -4.69 20.74 -1.90
N GLY A 8 -4.80 21.91 -2.53
CA GLY A 8 -3.72 22.54 -3.30
C GLY A 8 -2.63 23.01 -2.35
N GLY A 9 -1.45 22.37 -2.41
CA GLY A 9 -0.35 22.62 -1.48
C GLY A 9 -0.28 21.69 -0.27
N ALA A 10 -1.08 20.61 -0.24
CA ALA A 10 -0.94 19.58 0.79
C ALA A 10 0.45 18.92 0.70
N GLN A 11 1.19 18.91 1.81
CA GLN A 11 2.52 18.28 1.91
C GLN A 11 2.43 16.76 2.12
N ALA A 12 1.31 16.27 2.66
CA ALA A 12 1.05 14.86 2.92
C ALA A 12 -0.45 14.57 2.90
N PHE A 13 -0.81 13.29 2.91
CA PHE A 13 -2.18 12.81 3.03
C PHE A 13 -2.25 11.60 3.97
N LYS A 14 -3.42 11.40 4.62
CA LYS A 14 -3.69 10.23 5.47
C LYS A 14 -3.88 8.97 4.63
N LEU A 15 -3.53 7.80 5.16
CA LEU A 15 -3.63 6.52 4.43
C LEU A 15 -5.06 6.20 3.97
N ASP A 16 -6.10 6.65 4.67
CA ASP A 16 -7.50 6.52 4.21
C ASP A 16 -7.73 7.09 2.80
N THR A 17 -6.88 8.03 2.37
CA THR A 17 -6.95 8.65 1.04
C THR A 17 -6.51 7.67 -0.06
N LEU A 18 -5.72 6.64 0.25
CA LEU A 18 -5.30 5.63 -0.72
C LEU A 18 -6.50 4.89 -1.33
N LEU A 19 -7.52 4.60 -0.50
CA LEU A 19 -8.74 3.94 -0.95
C LEU A 19 -9.51 4.76 -1.99
N LYS A 20 -9.36 6.09 -1.95
CA LYS A 20 -10.04 7.03 -2.85
C LYS A 20 -9.38 7.15 -4.22
N LEU A 21 -8.17 6.62 -4.39
CA LEU A 21 -7.46 6.67 -5.68
C LEU A 21 -8.18 5.85 -6.76
N ALA A 22 -8.94 4.83 -6.37
CA ALA A 22 -9.78 4.06 -7.28
C ALA A 22 -11.10 4.77 -7.67
N ASP A 23 -11.53 5.78 -6.90
CA ASP A 23 -12.80 6.48 -7.15
C ASP A 23 -12.65 7.61 -8.17
N VAL A 24 -11.44 8.18 -8.28
CA VAL A 24 -11.16 9.26 -9.23
C VAL A 24 -10.93 8.66 -10.61
N LYS A 25 -11.90 8.85 -11.51
CA LYS A 25 -11.87 8.30 -12.88
C LYS A 25 -11.47 9.35 -13.92
N GLY A 26 -10.80 8.90 -14.96
CA GLY A 26 -10.55 9.68 -16.17
C GLY A 26 -11.81 9.86 -17.02
N LEU A 27 -11.66 10.53 -18.17
CA LEU A 27 -12.76 10.82 -19.11
C LEU A 27 -13.41 9.57 -19.70
N ASP A 28 -12.68 8.45 -19.74
CA ASP A 28 -13.19 7.18 -20.22
C ASP A 28 -14.15 6.49 -19.22
N GLY A 29 -14.24 6.99 -17.99
CA GLY A 29 -15.02 6.41 -16.89
C GLY A 29 -14.54 5.02 -16.43
N LYS A 30 -13.42 4.53 -16.97
CA LYS A 30 -12.87 3.19 -16.76
C LYS A 30 -11.54 3.26 -16.02
N THR A 31 -10.63 4.09 -16.49
CA THR A 31 -9.28 4.21 -15.93
C THR A 31 -9.31 5.13 -14.71
N THR A 32 -8.80 4.64 -13.58
CA THR A 32 -8.78 5.39 -12.32
C THR A 32 -7.44 6.09 -12.11
N LEU A 33 -7.35 7.05 -11.19
CA LEU A 33 -6.08 7.67 -10.80
C LEU A 33 -5.07 6.61 -10.33
N LEU A 34 -5.54 5.57 -9.63
CA LEU A 34 -4.68 4.46 -9.22
C LEU A 34 -4.07 3.71 -10.41
N HIS A 35 -4.78 3.54 -11.52
CA HIS A 35 -4.19 2.93 -12.73
C HIS A 35 -3.01 3.74 -13.26
N PHE A 36 -3.16 5.07 -13.32
CA PHE A 36 -2.07 5.95 -13.76
C PHE A 36 -0.88 5.90 -12.81
N VAL A 37 -1.14 5.91 -11.50
CA VAL A 37 -0.08 5.77 -10.48
C VAL A 37 0.64 4.44 -10.65
N VAL A 38 -0.07 3.32 -10.80
CA VAL A 38 0.53 2.00 -11.00
C VAL A 38 1.37 1.95 -12.27
N GLN A 39 0.86 2.46 -13.40
CA GLN A 39 1.63 2.51 -14.65
C GLN A 39 2.92 3.33 -14.51
N GLU A 40 2.86 4.44 -13.78
CA GLU A 40 4.03 5.29 -13.56
C GLU A 40 5.05 4.65 -12.61
N ILE A 41 4.59 3.93 -11.58
CA ILE A 41 5.46 3.14 -10.71
C ILE A 41 6.12 2.04 -11.52
N ILE A 42 5.36 1.25 -12.30
CA ILE A 42 5.89 0.21 -13.20
C ILE A 42 7.00 0.76 -14.09
N ARG A 43 6.77 1.91 -14.73
CA ARG A 43 7.76 2.56 -15.60
C ARG A 43 9.03 2.93 -14.83
N SER A 44 8.89 3.56 -13.65
CA SER A 44 10.01 4.05 -12.87
C SER A 44 10.80 2.92 -12.17
N GLU A 45 10.12 1.95 -11.57
CA GLU A 45 10.71 0.77 -10.93
C GLU A 45 11.42 -0.12 -11.94
N GLY A 46 10.81 -0.33 -13.11
CA GLY A 46 11.38 -1.14 -14.18
C GLY A 46 12.74 -0.61 -14.64
N VAL A 47 12.85 0.70 -14.85
CA VAL A 47 14.12 1.35 -15.23
C VAL A 47 15.16 1.22 -14.10
N ARG A 48 14.75 1.41 -12.84
CA ARG A 48 15.69 1.30 -11.71
C ARG A 48 16.21 -0.12 -11.53
N ALA A 49 15.33 -1.11 -11.58
CA ALA A 49 15.69 -2.50 -11.40
C ALA A 49 16.58 -3.01 -12.56
N ALA A 50 16.34 -2.56 -13.79
CA ALA A 50 17.22 -2.85 -14.92
C ALA A 50 18.63 -2.26 -14.77
N ARG A 51 18.75 -1.01 -14.29
CA ARG A 51 20.05 -0.41 -13.98
C ARG A 51 20.79 -1.18 -12.91
N ALA A 52 20.10 -1.54 -11.83
CA ALA A 52 20.67 -2.34 -10.75
C ALA A 52 21.20 -3.71 -11.24
N ALA A 53 20.45 -4.38 -12.14
CA ALA A 53 20.89 -5.65 -12.73
C ALA A 53 22.12 -5.48 -13.64
N LYS A 54 22.19 -4.40 -14.42
CA LYS A 54 23.34 -4.09 -15.30
C LYS A 54 24.61 -3.78 -14.49
N GLU A 55 24.48 -3.06 -13.38
CA GLU A 55 25.58 -2.76 -12.45
C GLU A 55 26.13 -4.04 -11.80
N GLN A 56 25.25 -4.95 -11.36
CA GLN A 56 25.65 -6.25 -10.79
C GLN A 56 26.35 -7.15 -11.81
N ASN A 57 25.88 -7.19 -13.06
CA ASN A 57 26.54 -7.95 -14.13
C ASN A 57 27.85 -7.32 -14.62
N SER A 58 28.02 -6.00 -14.50
CA SER A 58 29.28 -5.30 -14.86
C SER A 58 30.39 -5.46 -13.81
N SER A 59 30.05 -5.89 -12.60
CA SER A 59 30.98 -6.06 -11.48
C SER A 59 31.90 -7.29 -11.62
N VAL A 60 31.75 -8.09 -12.68
CA VAL A 60 32.62 -9.25 -12.99
C VAL A 60 33.48 -9.08 -14.25
N SER A 61 33.42 -7.92 -14.92
CA SER A 61 34.27 -7.62 -16.08
C SER A 61 35.01 -6.30 -15.89
N SER A 62 36.12 -6.33 -15.17
CA SER A 62 37.09 -5.24 -15.22
C SER A 62 37.80 -5.23 -16.58
N VAL A 63 37.78 -4.04 -17.22
CA VAL A 63 38.66 -3.51 -18.28
C VAL A 63 38.04 -3.35 -19.67
N SER A 64 37.53 -2.15 -19.95
CA SER A 64 37.95 -1.30 -21.09
C SER A 64 37.21 0.03 -21.01
N GLY A 65 37.97 1.12 -20.99
CA GLY A 65 37.44 2.47 -21.00
C GLY A 65 36.80 2.82 -22.35
N GLY A 66 35.78 3.68 -22.29
CA GLY A 66 35.12 4.20 -23.48
C GLY A 66 33.99 5.13 -23.07
N THR A 67 34.24 6.42 -23.22
CA THR A 67 33.34 7.54 -23.00
C THR A 67 32.08 7.47 -23.86
N ASP A 68 30.94 7.80 -23.24
CA ASP A 68 29.85 8.59 -23.79
C ASP A 68 29.38 8.26 -25.23
N ASP A 69 28.43 7.33 -25.35
CA ASP A 69 27.50 7.29 -26.50
C ASP A 69 26.15 6.73 -26.03
N LEU A 70 25.30 7.64 -25.53
CA LEU A 70 23.93 7.39 -25.11
C LEU A 70 23.02 7.24 -26.35
N SER A 71 23.17 6.15 -27.09
CA SER A 71 22.09 5.65 -27.95
C SER A 71 21.25 4.66 -27.15
N GLU A 72 20.21 5.18 -26.49
CA GLU A 72 19.16 4.36 -25.90
C GLU A 72 18.45 3.61 -27.04
N ASP A 73 18.86 2.37 -27.31
CA ASP A 73 18.10 1.43 -28.14
C ASP A 73 16.86 0.96 -27.36
N VAL A 74 15.88 1.85 -27.24
CA VAL A 74 14.62 1.67 -26.48
C VAL A 74 13.66 0.67 -27.15
N GLY A 75 14.07 0.04 -28.26
CA GLY A 75 13.20 -0.79 -29.10
C GLY A 75 12.73 -2.11 -28.47
N ASP A 76 13.63 -2.83 -27.79
CA ASP A 76 13.38 -4.22 -27.33
C ASP A 76 13.25 -4.34 -25.79
N ASP A 77 13.92 -3.46 -25.05
CA ASP A 77 13.98 -3.48 -23.59
C ASP A 77 12.74 -2.90 -22.88
N THR A 78 11.86 -2.22 -23.62
CA THR A 78 10.69 -1.53 -23.04
C THR A 78 9.71 -2.51 -22.38
N GLU A 79 9.48 -3.68 -22.98
CA GLU A 79 8.55 -4.68 -22.43
C GLU A 79 9.17 -5.43 -21.24
N HIS A 80 10.48 -5.66 -21.25
CA HIS A 80 11.21 -6.25 -20.13
C HIS A 80 11.16 -5.33 -18.89
N TYR A 81 11.39 -4.03 -19.06
CA TYR A 81 11.29 -3.05 -17.96
C TYR A 81 9.88 -2.97 -17.38
N LYS A 82 8.85 -3.00 -18.23
CA LYS A 82 7.46 -3.04 -17.76
C LYS A 82 7.16 -4.29 -16.96
N GLN A 83 7.66 -5.46 -17.39
CA GLN A 83 7.46 -6.70 -16.67
C GLN A 83 8.14 -6.67 -15.30
N LEU A 84 9.37 -6.18 -15.23
CA LEU A 84 10.13 -6.06 -13.98
C LEU A 84 9.49 -5.06 -13.01
N GLY A 85 9.05 -3.90 -13.51
CA GLY A 85 8.31 -2.93 -12.69
C GLY A 85 6.96 -3.46 -12.20
N LEU A 86 6.25 -4.24 -13.02
CA LEU A 86 5.00 -4.88 -12.63
C LEU A 86 5.23 -5.92 -11.52
N GLU A 87 6.29 -6.72 -11.62
CA GLU A 87 6.68 -7.69 -10.60
C GLU A 87 6.92 -6.98 -9.25
N MET A 88 7.72 -5.91 -9.25
CA MET A 88 8.01 -5.11 -8.06
C MET A 88 6.74 -4.56 -7.40
N VAL A 89 5.82 -3.98 -8.17
CA VAL A 89 4.56 -3.44 -7.61
C VAL A 89 3.64 -4.55 -7.11
N SER A 90 3.60 -5.69 -7.81
CA SER A 90 2.80 -6.85 -7.38
C SER A 90 3.35 -7.53 -6.12
N GLY A 91 4.66 -7.49 -5.90
CA GLY A 91 5.33 -8.06 -4.72
C GLY A 91 5.05 -7.30 -3.43
N LEU A 92 4.58 -6.05 -3.49
CA LEU A 92 4.27 -5.24 -2.31
C LEU A 92 3.25 -5.93 -1.38
N SER A 93 2.35 -6.73 -1.94
CA SER A 93 1.38 -7.51 -1.16
C SER A 93 2.04 -8.56 -0.27
N ASP A 94 3.09 -9.21 -0.77
CA ASP A 94 3.83 -10.25 -0.06
C ASP A 94 4.72 -9.66 1.03
N ASP A 95 5.37 -8.53 0.74
CA ASP A 95 6.16 -7.77 1.72
C ASP A 95 5.30 -7.32 2.91
N LEU A 96 4.03 -7.02 2.66
CA LEU A 96 3.06 -6.57 3.66
C LEU A 96 2.09 -7.67 4.11
N GLN A 97 2.44 -8.95 3.97
CA GLN A 97 1.59 -10.07 4.39
C GLN A 97 1.17 -10.01 5.87
N ASN A 98 2.04 -9.52 6.75
CA ASN A 98 1.76 -9.41 8.18
C ASN A 98 0.74 -8.30 8.48
N VAL A 99 0.63 -7.29 7.61
CA VAL A 99 -0.43 -6.27 7.70
C VAL A 99 -1.80 -6.90 7.43
N ARG A 100 -1.90 -7.79 6.44
CA ARG A 100 -3.14 -8.53 6.16
C ARG A 100 -3.56 -9.41 7.34
N LYS A 101 -2.59 -10.08 7.99
CA LYS A 101 -2.82 -10.89 9.21
C LYS A 101 -3.23 -10.01 10.40
N ALA A 102 -2.60 -8.86 10.60
CA ALA A 102 -2.94 -7.95 11.68
C ALA A 102 -4.34 -7.33 11.51
N ALA A 103 -4.76 -7.07 10.27
CA ALA A 103 -6.05 -6.46 9.94
C ALA A 103 -7.29 -7.32 10.29
N ILE A 104 -7.12 -8.61 10.60
CA ILE A 104 -8.21 -9.50 11.04
C ILE A 104 -8.23 -9.73 12.56
N LEU A 105 -7.26 -9.17 13.29
CA LEU A 105 -7.19 -9.30 14.74
C LEU A 105 -8.17 -8.33 15.40
N ASP A 106 -8.78 -8.76 16.49
CA ASP A 106 -9.56 -7.93 17.38
C ASP A 106 -8.68 -7.49 18.57
N ALA A 107 -8.17 -6.27 18.50
CA ALA A 107 -7.32 -5.72 19.55
C ALA A 107 -8.07 -5.54 20.87
N ASP A 108 -9.34 -5.14 20.82
CA ASP A 108 -10.14 -4.90 22.03
C ASP A 108 -10.42 -6.23 22.73
N ALA A 109 -10.79 -7.27 21.99
CA ALA A 109 -10.96 -8.61 22.54
C ALA A 109 -9.66 -9.17 23.13
N LEU A 110 -8.51 -8.94 22.47
CA LEU A 110 -7.21 -9.34 23.01
C LEU A 110 -6.89 -8.62 24.32
N THR A 111 -7.08 -7.29 24.38
CA THR A 111 -6.89 -6.50 25.59
C THR A 111 -7.79 -6.99 26.72
N ILE A 112 -9.07 -7.24 26.44
CA ILE A 112 -10.04 -7.75 27.42
C ILE A 112 -9.62 -9.14 27.93
N ALA A 113 -9.19 -10.04 27.04
CA ALA A 113 -8.77 -11.38 27.41
C ALA A 113 -7.55 -11.37 28.33
N VAL A 114 -6.52 -10.58 27.98
CA VAL A 114 -5.28 -10.45 28.76
C VAL A 114 -5.55 -9.79 30.12
N ALA A 115 -6.36 -8.73 30.16
CA ALA A 115 -6.79 -8.10 31.40
C ALA A 115 -7.61 -9.06 32.28
N SER A 116 -8.53 -9.83 31.70
CA SER A 116 -9.31 -10.83 32.44
C SER A 116 -8.43 -11.93 33.01
N LEU A 117 -7.38 -12.36 32.29
CA LEU A 117 -6.45 -13.37 32.77
C LEU A 117 -5.67 -12.85 34.00
N GLY A 118 -5.17 -11.60 33.92
CA GLY A 118 -4.57 -10.89 35.05
C GLY A 118 -5.50 -10.85 36.27
N HIS A 119 -6.74 -10.40 36.08
CA HIS A 119 -7.72 -10.30 37.15
C HIS A 119 -8.06 -11.65 37.80
N ARG A 120 -8.23 -12.70 36.99
CA ARG A 120 -8.53 -14.05 37.51
C ARG A 120 -7.36 -14.62 38.30
N LEU A 121 -6.12 -14.34 37.90
CA LEU A 121 -4.94 -14.75 38.66
C LEU A 121 -4.86 -14.03 40.00
N VAL A 122 -5.13 -12.72 40.04
CA VAL A 122 -5.20 -11.95 41.29
C VAL A 122 -6.25 -12.56 42.23
N LYS A 123 -7.46 -12.86 41.73
CA LYS A 123 -8.50 -13.53 42.52
C LYS A 123 -8.08 -14.92 43.04
N ALA A 124 -7.38 -15.71 42.23
CA ALA A 124 -6.88 -17.01 42.66
C ALA A 124 -5.85 -16.87 43.81
N ASN A 125 -4.98 -15.87 43.72
CA ASN A 125 -4.01 -15.56 44.76
C ASN A 125 -4.68 -15.02 46.04
N GLU A 126 -5.68 -14.13 45.91
CA GLU A 126 -6.48 -13.64 47.04
C GLU A 126 -7.20 -14.79 47.76
N PHE A 127 -7.85 -15.69 47.00
CA PHE A 127 -8.51 -16.87 47.55
C PHE A 127 -7.54 -17.80 48.29
N LEU A 128 -6.35 -18.03 47.72
CA LEU A 128 -5.31 -18.81 48.39
C LEU A 128 -4.88 -18.16 49.71
N ASN A 129 -4.70 -16.84 49.73
CA ASN A 129 -4.19 -16.11 50.90
C ASN A 129 -5.22 -15.89 52.01
N THR A 130 -6.50 -15.74 51.65
CA THR A 130 -7.56 -15.38 52.61
C THR A 130 -8.45 -16.56 52.97
N GLY A 131 -8.74 -17.45 52.01
CA GLY A 131 -9.71 -18.53 52.20
C GLY A 131 -9.11 -19.86 52.62
N ILE A 132 -7.88 -20.16 52.20
CA ILE A 132 -7.27 -21.49 52.41
C ILE A 132 -6.17 -21.47 53.46
N LYS A 133 -5.32 -20.43 53.47
CA LYS A 133 -4.26 -20.28 54.49
C LYS A 133 -4.79 -20.15 55.93
N SER A 134 -6.08 -19.87 56.11
CA SER A 134 -6.74 -19.82 57.42
C SER A 134 -7.20 -21.19 57.95
N LEU A 135 -7.09 -22.26 57.15
CA LEU A 135 -7.39 -23.62 57.63
C LEU A 135 -6.16 -24.21 58.34
N GLU A 136 -6.41 -24.96 59.42
CA GLU A 136 -5.36 -25.61 60.23
C GLU A 136 -4.60 -26.73 59.48
N GLU A 137 -5.20 -27.34 58.44
CA GLU A 137 -4.58 -28.43 57.67
C GLU A 137 -4.26 -28.04 56.22
N GLU A 138 -3.01 -28.23 55.82
CA GLU A 138 -2.55 -27.96 54.46
C GLU A 138 -3.09 -29.02 53.46
N SER A 139 -4.17 -28.67 52.75
CA SER A 139 -4.79 -29.59 51.80
C SER A 139 -3.94 -29.79 50.53
N GLY A 140 -4.04 -30.96 49.89
CA GLY A 140 -3.39 -31.21 48.59
C GLY A 140 -3.81 -30.22 47.49
N PHE A 141 -5.04 -29.69 47.59
CA PHE A 141 -5.55 -28.63 46.72
C PHE A 141 -4.79 -27.31 46.92
N GLN A 142 -4.55 -26.89 48.18
CA GLN A 142 -3.79 -25.68 48.51
C GLN A 142 -2.41 -25.69 47.86
N ARG A 143 -1.68 -26.80 47.99
CA ARG A 143 -0.33 -26.95 47.44
C ARG A 143 -0.32 -26.83 45.91
N LYS A 144 -1.29 -27.47 45.24
CA LYS A 144 -1.42 -27.41 43.78
C LYS A 144 -1.82 -26.02 43.30
N LEU A 145 -2.73 -25.34 44.01
CA LEU A 145 -3.15 -23.98 43.66
C LEU A 145 -2.02 -22.97 43.88
N ALA A 146 -1.25 -23.09 44.97
CA ALA A 146 -0.08 -22.26 45.23
C ALA A 146 0.95 -22.38 44.10
N GLN A 147 1.30 -23.61 43.73
CA GLN A 147 2.22 -23.87 42.62
C GLN A 147 1.68 -23.34 41.29
N PHE A 148 0.37 -23.48 41.03
CA PHE A 148 -0.26 -22.93 39.82
C PHE A 148 -0.17 -21.40 39.77
N VAL A 149 -0.49 -20.71 40.86
CA VAL A 149 -0.44 -19.24 40.94
C VAL A 149 0.99 -18.74 40.74
N GLU A 150 1.96 -19.35 41.43
CA GLU A 150 3.38 -19.01 41.31
C GLU A 150 3.89 -19.17 39.87
N ASN A 151 3.61 -20.32 39.24
CA ASN A 151 4.03 -20.61 37.88
C ASN A 151 3.36 -19.71 36.83
N SER A 152 2.10 -19.33 37.07
CA SER A 152 1.31 -18.53 36.13
C SER A 152 1.63 -17.04 36.25
N GLN A 153 2.12 -16.57 37.41
CA GLN A 153 2.41 -15.17 37.66
C GLN A 153 3.36 -14.57 36.64
N ALA A 154 4.50 -15.22 36.40
CA ALA A 154 5.48 -14.72 35.44
C ALA A 154 4.92 -14.65 34.01
N GLN A 155 4.14 -15.67 33.61
CA GLN A 155 3.55 -15.73 32.27
C GLN A 155 2.48 -14.67 32.05
N VAL A 156 1.58 -14.49 33.03
CA VAL A 156 0.50 -13.49 32.95
C VAL A 156 1.05 -12.07 33.00
N THR A 157 2.04 -11.79 33.85
CA THR A 157 2.74 -10.49 33.87
C THR A 157 3.38 -10.21 32.52
N ARG A 158 4.09 -11.18 31.93
CA ARG A 158 4.70 -11.04 30.61
C ARG A 158 3.65 -10.74 29.53
N LEU A 159 2.51 -11.43 29.53
CA LEU A 159 1.44 -11.18 28.57
C LEU A 159 0.88 -9.75 28.69
N LEU A 160 0.69 -9.24 29.91
CA LEU A 160 0.25 -7.87 30.16
C LEU A 160 1.27 -6.83 29.63
N GLU A 161 2.56 -7.08 29.83
CA GLU A 161 3.64 -6.20 29.35
C GLU A 161 3.77 -6.22 27.82
N GLU A 162 3.71 -7.41 27.21
CA GLU A 162 3.78 -7.57 25.75
C GLU A 162 2.56 -6.93 25.06
N GLU A 163 1.36 -7.09 25.64
CA GLU A 163 0.14 -6.46 25.14
C GLU A 163 0.23 -4.93 25.20
N LYS A 164 0.72 -4.37 26.33
CA LYS A 164 0.97 -2.93 26.46
C LYS A 164 2.00 -2.43 25.45
N LYS A 165 3.09 -3.17 25.26
CA LYS A 165 4.14 -2.83 24.27
C LYS A 165 3.57 -2.84 22.85
N LEU A 166 2.79 -3.85 22.49
CA LEU A 166 2.13 -3.94 21.19
C LEU A 166 1.22 -2.72 20.96
N ARG A 167 0.40 -2.36 21.94
CA ARG A 167 -0.49 -1.19 21.84
C ARG A 167 0.28 0.11 21.60
N LEU A 168 1.40 0.31 22.29
CA LEU A 168 2.26 1.48 22.09
C LEU A 168 2.91 1.51 20.71
N MET A 169 3.37 0.36 20.20
CA MET A 169 3.91 0.27 18.84
C MET A 169 2.86 0.62 17.79
N VAL A 170 1.65 0.06 17.91
CA VAL A 170 0.52 0.36 17.01
C VAL A 170 0.21 1.85 17.03
N ARG A 171 0.10 2.45 18.23
CA ARG A 171 -0.14 3.89 18.36
C ARG A 171 0.96 4.73 17.69
N SER A 172 2.23 4.40 17.91
CA SER A 172 3.35 5.10 17.27
C SER A 172 3.29 5.02 15.74
N THR A 173 2.93 3.86 15.20
CA THR A 173 2.74 3.68 13.75
C THR A 173 1.57 4.51 13.22
N VAL A 174 0.43 4.55 13.94
CA VAL A 174 -0.72 5.40 13.59
C VAL A 174 -0.32 6.87 13.63
N ASP A 175 0.37 7.31 14.67
CA ASP A 175 0.80 8.71 14.85
C ASP A 175 1.74 9.15 13.72
N TYR A 176 2.61 8.25 13.23
CA TYR A 176 3.49 8.51 12.08
C TYR A 176 2.71 8.84 10.80
N PHE A 177 1.64 8.09 10.50
CA PHE A 177 0.88 8.27 9.26
C PHE A 177 -0.30 9.25 9.35
N HIS A 178 -0.92 9.39 10.53
CA HIS A 178 -2.14 10.18 10.74
C HIS A 178 -1.95 11.43 11.62
N GLY A 179 -0.80 11.55 12.29
CA GLY A 179 -0.50 12.61 13.25
C GLY A 179 -1.13 12.36 14.62
N SER A 180 -0.46 12.81 15.68
CA SER A 180 -0.78 12.53 17.08
C SER A 180 -2.01 13.24 17.67
N LYS A 181 -2.84 13.86 16.82
CA LYS A 181 -4.02 14.66 17.24
C LYS A 181 -5.33 13.87 17.23
N GLY A 182 -5.27 12.57 16.93
CA GLY A 182 -6.44 11.69 16.76
C GLY A 182 -6.79 10.87 18.00
N LYS A 183 -7.99 10.28 17.97
CA LYS A 183 -8.41 9.20 18.87
C LYS A 183 -7.54 7.96 18.60
N ASP A 184 -7.35 7.10 19.59
CA ASP A 184 -6.71 5.79 19.37
C ASP A 184 -7.49 5.01 18.30
N GLU A 185 -6.89 4.87 17.11
CA GLU A 185 -7.49 4.19 15.96
C GLU A 185 -7.21 2.68 15.99
N GLY A 186 -6.47 2.19 16.99
CA GLY A 186 -6.15 0.77 17.16
C GLY A 186 -5.59 0.16 15.88
N LEU A 187 -6.14 -0.98 15.48
CA LEU A 187 -5.68 -1.72 14.29
C LEU A 187 -6.28 -1.22 12.97
N ARG A 188 -7.07 -0.13 12.97
CA ARG A 188 -7.74 0.38 11.76
C ARG A 188 -6.78 0.72 10.63
N LEU A 189 -5.55 1.16 10.95
CA LEU A 189 -4.49 1.39 9.97
C LEU A 189 -4.21 0.16 9.11
N PHE A 190 -4.12 -1.02 9.73
CA PHE A 190 -3.85 -2.27 9.03
C PHE A 190 -5.01 -2.65 8.10
N VAL A 191 -6.26 -2.38 8.51
CA VAL A 191 -7.45 -2.59 7.67
C VAL A 191 -7.40 -1.72 6.41
N VAL A 192 -7.08 -0.43 6.56
CA VAL A 192 -6.96 0.50 5.42
C VAL A 192 -5.89 0.03 4.45
N VAL A 193 -4.71 -0.35 4.95
CA VAL A 193 -3.61 -0.83 4.09
C VAL A 193 -3.97 -2.15 3.42
N ARG A 194 -4.57 -3.12 4.15
CA ARG A 194 -5.05 -4.38 3.58
C ARG A 194 -6.01 -4.12 2.42
N ASP A 195 -7.02 -3.27 2.63
CA ASP A 195 -8.04 -2.99 1.63
C ASP A 195 -7.44 -2.28 0.40
N PHE A 196 -6.49 -1.37 0.62
CA PHE A 196 -5.73 -0.77 -0.46
C PHE A 196 -4.92 -1.80 -1.25
N LEU A 197 -4.25 -2.75 -0.58
CA LEU A 197 -3.48 -3.80 -1.25
C LEU A 197 -4.37 -4.70 -2.12
N VAL A 198 -5.59 -5.01 -1.67
CA VAL A 198 -6.57 -5.74 -2.50
C VAL A 198 -6.94 -4.95 -3.76
N ILE A 199 -7.16 -3.63 -3.63
CA ILE A 199 -7.46 -2.77 -4.77
C ILE A 199 -6.24 -2.67 -5.70
N LEU A 200 -5.03 -2.55 -5.14
CA LEU A 200 -3.79 -2.49 -5.89
C LEU A 200 -3.56 -3.77 -6.72
N GLU A 201 -3.75 -4.96 -6.13
CA GLU A 201 -3.65 -6.25 -6.82
C GLU A 201 -4.59 -6.32 -8.02
N LYS A 202 -5.84 -5.87 -7.82
CA LYS A 202 -6.84 -5.81 -8.89
C LYS A 202 -6.35 -4.89 -10.03
N VAL A 203 -5.87 -3.70 -9.71
CA VAL A 203 -5.37 -2.74 -10.71
C VAL A 203 -4.13 -3.26 -11.43
N CYS A 204 -3.18 -3.90 -10.73
CA CYS A 204 -2.02 -4.54 -11.35
C CYS A 204 -2.43 -5.62 -12.36
N LYS A 205 -3.46 -6.41 -12.04
CA LYS A 205 -4.03 -7.39 -12.97
C LYS A 205 -4.66 -6.72 -14.18
N GLU A 206 -5.48 -5.69 -13.98
CA GLU A 206 -6.12 -4.93 -15.05
C GLU A 206 -5.09 -4.29 -16.00
N VAL A 207 -3.99 -3.73 -15.46
CA VAL A 207 -2.87 -3.18 -16.25
C VAL A 207 -2.16 -4.28 -17.04
N LYS A 208 -1.89 -5.44 -16.44
CA LYS A 208 -1.28 -6.59 -17.11
C LYS A 208 -2.14 -7.09 -18.27
N ASP A 209 -3.43 -7.25 -18.04
CA ASP A 209 -4.38 -7.74 -19.04
C ASP A 209 -4.51 -6.73 -20.20
N ALA A 210 -4.55 -5.42 -19.91
CA ALA A 210 -4.57 -4.38 -20.92
C ALA A 210 -3.29 -4.37 -21.77
N ALA A 211 -2.12 -4.55 -21.16
CA ALA A 211 -0.85 -4.66 -21.88
C ALA A 211 -0.82 -5.89 -22.80
N ALA A 212 -1.30 -7.04 -22.32
CA ALA A 212 -1.38 -8.27 -23.11
C ALA A 212 -2.34 -8.14 -24.30
N LEU A 213 -3.48 -7.46 -24.12
CA LEU A 213 -4.42 -7.18 -25.20
C LEU A 213 -3.82 -6.24 -26.25
N ALA A 214 -3.12 -5.18 -25.82
CA ALA A 214 -2.43 -4.25 -26.71
C ALA A 214 -1.34 -4.96 -27.55
N ALA A 215 -0.54 -5.83 -26.92
CA ALA A 215 0.48 -6.62 -27.61
C ALA A 215 -0.13 -7.56 -28.68
N LYS A 216 -1.24 -8.23 -28.35
CA LYS A 216 -1.97 -9.09 -29.30
C LYS A 216 -2.54 -8.30 -30.49
N ALA A 217 -3.10 -7.12 -30.25
CA ALA A 217 -3.61 -6.26 -31.31
C ALA A 217 -2.49 -5.75 -32.24
N ALA A 218 -1.34 -5.38 -31.67
CA ALA A 218 -0.16 -4.98 -32.44
C ALA A 218 0.39 -6.12 -33.31
N ALA A 219 0.37 -7.36 -32.79
CA ALA A 219 0.79 -8.54 -33.56
C ALA A 219 -0.19 -8.88 -34.70
N ALA A 220 -1.50 -8.72 -34.49
CA ALA A 220 -2.51 -8.97 -35.52
C ALA A 220 -2.42 -7.99 -36.71
N ASN A 221 -2.03 -6.74 -36.46
CA ASN A 221 -1.79 -5.73 -37.50
C ASN A 221 -0.46 -5.91 -38.27
N LYS A 222 0.42 -6.84 -37.85
CA LYS A 222 1.71 -7.13 -38.50
C LYS A 222 1.69 -8.37 -39.42
N LYS A 223 0.51 -8.89 -39.81
CA LYS A 223 0.43 -10.04 -40.74
C LYS A 223 0.75 -9.60 -42.18
N PRO A 224 1.67 -10.27 -42.91
CA PRO A 224 2.16 -9.76 -44.19
C PRO A 224 1.11 -9.93 -45.30
N ALA A 225 0.84 -8.85 -46.03
CA ALA A 225 0.22 -8.93 -47.34
C ALA A 225 1.21 -9.62 -48.30
N ALA A 226 1.05 -10.92 -48.48
CA ALA A 226 1.76 -11.66 -49.52
C ALA A 226 0.96 -11.62 -50.82
N ALA A 227 1.67 -11.31 -51.91
CA ALA A 227 1.31 -11.36 -53.33
C ALA A 227 0.64 -10.12 -53.98
N ALA A 228 1.47 -9.15 -54.39
CA ALA A 228 1.42 -8.58 -55.75
C ALA A 228 2.78 -7.95 -56.13
N ALA A 229 3.23 -8.23 -57.35
CA ALA A 229 4.53 -7.89 -57.94
C ALA A 229 4.76 -6.36 -58.16
N PRO A 230 5.98 -5.90 -58.48
CA PRO A 230 6.37 -4.50 -58.35
C PRO A 230 5.98 -3.68 -59.59
N ALA A 231 5.43 -2.49 -59.38
CA ALA A 231 5.33 -1.46 -60.40
C ALA A 231 5.82 -0.11 -59.82
N LYS A 232 6.69 0.53 -60.60
CA LYS A 232 7.40 1.78 -60.31
C LYS A 232 6.44 2.97 -60.12
N GLY A 233 6.83 3.88 -59.23
CA GLY A 233 6.63 5.32 -59.44
C GLY A 233 5.75 6.05 -58.42
N GLY A 234 6.37 6.95 -57.66
CA GLY A 234 5.78 8.26 -57.39
C GLY A 234 5.10 8.50 -56.03
N LYS A 235 5.74 9.38 -55.26
CA LYS A 235 5.21 10.31 -54.24
C LYS A 235 4.71 9.74 -52.90
N GLN A 236 5.52 10.07 -51.90
CA GLN A 236 5.33 9.97 -50.46
C GLN A 236 4.37 11.08 -49.96
N PRO A 237 3.33 10.77 -49.17
CA PRO A 237 2.69 11.75 -48.30
C PRO A 237 3.24 11.63 -46.87
N SER A 238 3.48 12.79 -46.28
CA SER A 238 3.95 13.03 -44.93
C SER A 238 3.02 12.39 -43.88
N GLN A 239 3.58 11.51 -43.06
CA GLN A 239 2.93 11.01 -41.85
C GLN A 239 2.91 12.12 -40.79
N SER A 240 1.71 12.44 -40.32
CA SER A 240 1.46 13.26 -39.15
C SER A 240 2.09 12.62 -37.91
N GLN A 241 3.09 13.30 -37.33
CA GLN A 241 3.61 13.00 -36.00
C GLN A 241 2.47 13.13 -34.99
N GLN A 242 2.01 12.00 -34.43
CA GLN A 242 1.20 12.02 -33.22
C GLN A 242 2.11 12.46 -32.07
N SER A 243 2.06 13.75 -31.74
CA SER A 243 2.70 14.30 -30.57
C SER A 243 2.20 13.57 -29.32
N PHE A 244 3.13 13.08 -28.49
CA PHE A 244 2.85 12.59 -27.14
C PHE A 244 1.91 13.55 -26.42
N ARG A 245 0.67 13.13 -26.18
CA ARG A 245 -0.32 13.94 -25.47
C ARG A 245 -0.03 13.78 -23.99
N ASP A 246 0.31 14.87 -23.30
CA ASP A 246 0.56 14.88 -21.85
C ASP A 246 -0.64 14.25 -21.10
N PRO A 247 -0.46 13.11 -20.42
CA PRO A 247 -1.54 12.39 -19.73
C PRO A 247 -2.29 13.26 -18.70
N ARG A 248 -1.66 14.31 -18.19
CA ARG A 248 -2.25 15.26 -17.23
C ARG A 248 -3.42 16.05 -17.81
N GLN A 249 -3.55 16.13 -19.14
CA GLN A 249 -4.66 16.84 -19.78
C GLN A 249 -5.99 16.07 -19.68
N ALA A 250 -5.96 14.73 -19.58
CA ALA A 250 -7.15 13.89 -19.49
C ALA A 250 -7.83 13.95 -18.10
N LEU A 251 -7.18 14.52 -17.09
CA LEU A 251 -7.70 14.56 -15.70
C LEU A 251 -8.36 15.91 -15.34
N LYS A 252 -8.14 16.97 -16.12
CA LYS A 252 -8.54 18.34 -15.77
C LYS A 252 -10.06 18.61 -15.69
N PRO A 253 -10.94 18.00 -16.51
CA PRO A 253 -12.37 18.38 -16.47
C PRO A 253 -13.13 17.91 -15.23
N ALA A 254 -12.64 16.89 -14.52
CA ALA A 254 -13.36 16.27 -13.40
C ALA A 254 -13.42 17.13 -12.11
N ILE A 255 -12.62 18.19 -12.01
CA ILE A 255 -12.45 18.99 -10.79
C ILE A 255 -13.30 20.27 -10.79
N GLN A 256 -13.85 20.66 -11.95
CA GLN A 256 -14.53 21.95 -12.11
C GLN A 256 -15.98 21.97 -11.57
N GLY A 257 -16.57 20.82 -11.26
CA GLY A 257 -17.99 20.68 -10.88
C GLY A 257 -18.34 20.84 -9.40
N ARG A 258 -17.37 21.08 -8.49
CA ARG A 258 -17.64 21.25 -7.04
C ARG A 258 -17.19 22.60 -6.47
N ARG A 259 -17.48 23.69 -7.20
CA ARG A 259 -17.32 25.05 -6.67
C ARG A 259 -18.51 25.38 -5.78
N ALA A 260 -18.37 25.16 -4.47
CA ALA A 260 -19.33 25.65 -3.48
C ALA A 260 -19.35 27.18 -3.52
N LYS A 261 -20.57 27.75 -3.56
CA LYS A 261 -20.80 29.20 -3.44
C LYS A 261 -20.44 29.63 -2.01
N PRO A 262 -19.78 30.79 -1.81
CA PRO A 262 -19.62 31.36 -0.48
C PRO A 262 -20.89 32.12 -0.12
N ASP A 263 -21.75 31.52 0.70
CA ASP A 263 -22.82 32.27 1.35
C ASP A 263 -22.19 33.13 2.45
N SER A 264 -22.49 34.42 2.34
CA SER A 264 -22.06 35.49 3.23
C SER A 264 -23.10 35.61 4.34
N SER A 265 -22.69 35.55 5.60
CA SER A 265 -23.49 36.09 6.70
C SER A 265 -22.60 36.52 7.86
N SER A 266 -22.63 37.83 8.12
CA SER A 266 -22.04 38.56 9.24
C SER A 266 -22.83 38.42 10.53
N SER A 267 -22.15 38.49 11.68
CA SER A 267 -22.58 39.13 12.94
C SER A 267 -21.41 39.05 13.93
N SER A 268 -20.64 40.11 14.18
CA SER A 268 -20.85 41.22 15.14
C SER A 268 -20.78 40.82 16.62
N ASP A 269 -19.74 41.33 17.27
CA ASP A 269 -19.54 41.81 18.66
C ASP A 269 -20.01 40.99 19.88
N SER A 270 -19.08 40.74 20.81
CA SER A 270 -18.90 41.57 22.04
C SER A 270 -17.92 40.94 23.03
N ASP A 271 -17.06 41.80 23.58
CA ASP A 271 -16.31 41.79 24.87
C ASP A 271 -15.73 40.49 25.45
#